data_AF-A0A4C1ZYX1-F1
#
_entry.id   AF-A0A4C1ZYX1-F1
#
_cell.length_a   1.000
_cell.length_b   1.000
_cell.length_c   1.000
_cell.angle_alpha   90.00
_cell.angle_beta   90.00
_cell.angle_gamma   90.00
#
_symmetry.space_group_name_H-M   'P 1'
#
loop_
_entity.id
_entity.type
_entity.pdbx_description
1 polymer ?
#
loop_
_entity_poly.entity_id
_entity_poly.type
_entity_poly.pdbx_seq_one_letter_code
_entity_poly.pdbx_strand_id
1 'polypeptide(L)'
;MWARREAELFDYSPDTLLNICLHYVAVHKNTIMKTETWDLRYKLKDDVVIPAGICEKLLETFQKYDRLTDCQANLFRDKFKTKLGSIKLWNARITDEALRWLMEHKPYRLDLVQCENLTPDCLDIINKNSENLISLRLGSMPSILPKEEAILRPIRNIIYGPKIRKFVLQRKNLIVPTLLILRPVSQLTHLDLSECSSGAGIWALNNIKQLVSFVLHNVEWVLDIVDWICTLTSLRHLDISQVNESYGQFMLPNEVLRKIVTSLPNLESLDISGTNLAGSGAATVASVSQTSSLLRCDIPGLVSRVNKPLKFLGLYGTSHGACKRHDIPAEVITGDANEEQIFNAAVVYLSRPNILTRVLNDLYYLFRYDINANITRALSVVLEAMHEHVSEKHIQISGSATLFYIVKGKETADIPIGIRRRIIRALLDGMETHIDDDTMMRNGCLTLCQFKIPNDVLFEYERVVLILLHGVADANQEGFVQRIAIYLLNSLACQVDGKQKQYLGNLGAIS
;
A
#
# COMPACT_ATOMS: atom_id res chain seq x y z
N MET A 1 -1.15 0.62 -15.41
CA MET A 1 -1.17 0.12 -14.01
C MET A 1 -1.98 1.06 -13.12
N TRP A 2 -1.74 2.38 -13.17
CA TRP A 2 -2.49 3.40 -12.42
C TRP A 2 -3.97 3.52 -12.82
N ALA A 3 -4.32 3.56 -14.12
CA ALA A 3 -5.72 3.69 -14.56
C ALA A 3 -6.64 2.57 -14.06
N ARG A 4 -6.10 1.36 -13.88
CA ARG A 4 -6.83 0.23 -13.29
C ARG A 4 -7.02 0.40 -11.78
N ARG A 5 -5.98 0.85 -11.07
CA ARG A 5 -6.05 1.12 -9.63
C ARG A 5 -7.01 2.27 -9.33
N GLU A 6 -7.01 3.30 -10.17
CA GLU A 6 -7.95 4.41 -10.11
C GLU A 6 -9.41 3.96 -10.31
N ALA A 7 -9.68 3.12 -11.32
CA ALA A 7 -11.01 2.56 -11.53
C ALA A 7 -11.49 1.67 -10.37
N GLU A 8 -10.59 0.88 -9.75
CA GLU A 8 -10.90 0.06 -8.57
C GLU A 8 -11.15 0.92 -7.31
N LEU A 9 -10.42 2.02 -7.14
CA LEU A 9 -10.56 2.95 -6.01
C LEU A 9 -11.91 3.68 -5.99
N PHE A 10 -12.45 4.04 -7.16
CA PHE A 10 -13.68 4.85 -7.26
C PHE A 10 -14.97 4.04 -7.44
N ASP A 11 -14.94 2.73 -7.16
CA ASP A 11 -16.15 1.91 -7.15
C ASP A 11 -16.90 2.05 -5.80
N TYR A 12 -18.08 2.68 -5.85
CA TYR A 12 -18.99 2.85 -4.70
C TYR A 12 -20.13 1.82 -4.70
N SER A 13 -20.04 0.76 -5.50
CA SER A 13 -21.02 -0.30 -5.49
C SER A 13 -21.11 -0.97 -4.10
N PRO A 14 -22.31 -1.40 -3.68
CA PRO A 14 -22.46 -2.16 -2.45
C PRO A 14 -21.63 -3.44 -2.50
N ASP A 15 -21.21 -3.93 -1.33
CA ASP A 15 -20.49 -5.20 -1.23
C ASP A 15 -21.25 -6.30 -1.98
N THR A 16 -20.51 -7.01 -2.84
CA THR A 16 -21.10 -8.14 -3.57
C THR A 16 -21.61 -9.20 -2.58
N LEU A 17 -22.66 -9.94 -2.96
CA LEU A 17 -23.17 -11.07 -2.16
C LEU A 17 -22.05 -12.04 -1.77
N LEU A 18 -21.09 -12.25 -2.67
CA LEU A 18 -19.91 -13.07 -2.42
C LEU A 18 -19.09 -12.55 -1.23
N ASN A 19 -18.77 -11.25 -1.19
CA ASN A 19 -18.00 -10.65 -0.08
C ASN A 19 -18.77 -10.75 1.24
N ILE A 20 -20.09 -10.51 1.20
CA ILE A 20 -20.97 -10.62 2.38
C ILE A 20 -20.96 -12.06 2.92
N CYS A 21 -21.11 -13.06 2.04
CA CYS A 21 -21.06 -14.47 2.43
C CYS A 21 -19.68 -14.88 2.97
N LEU A 22 -18.59 -14.42 2.35
CA LEU A 22 -17.23 -14.71 2.82
C LEU A 22 -16.97 -14.12 4.20
N HIS A 23 -17.38 -12.87 4.43
CA HIS A 23 -17.31 -12.25 5.76
C HIS A 23 -18.09 -13.06 6.79
N TYR A 24 -19.33 -13.46 6.45
CA TYR A 24 -20.14 -14.27 7.34
C TYR A 24 -19.44 -15.58 7.70
N VAL A 25 -18.86 -16.28 6.72
CA VAL A 25 -18.10 -17.52 6.92
C VAL A 25 -16.84 -17.30 7.78
N ALA A 26 -16.13 -16.19 7.59
CA ALA A 26 -14.93 -15.87 8.36
C ALA A 26 -15.23 -15.65 9.85
N VAL A 27 -16.36 -15.01 10.15
CA VAL A 27 -16.85 -14.78 11.52
C VAL A 27 -17.47 -16.06 12.11
N HIS A 28 -18.30 -16.75 11.33
CA HIS A 28 -19.07 -17.94 11.74
C HIS A 28 -18.41 -19.21 11.20
N LYS A 29 -17.20 -19.51 11.66
CA LYS A 29 -16.34 -20.58 11.12
C LYS A 29 -17.04 -21.95 11.07
N ASN A 30 -17.91 -22.24 12.03
CA ASN A 30 -18.69 -23.50 12.12
C ASN A 30 -19.70 -23.71 10.98
N THR A 31 -19.97 -22.69 10.15
CA THR A 31 -20.88 -22.80 9.00
C THR A 31 -20.39 -23.83 8.00
N ILE A 32 -19.10 -23.78 7.62
CA ILE A 32 -18.50 -24.70 6.65
C ILE A 32 -17.27 -25.45 7.17
N MET A 33 -16.80 -25.11 8.38
CA MET A 33 -15.61 -25.69 9.01
C MET A 33 -15.99 -26.52 10.23
N LYS A 34 -15.15 -27.51 10.53
CA LYS A 34 -15.12 -28.26 11.79
C LYS A 34 -13.76 -28.04 12.46
N THR A 35 -13.76 -27.94 13.79
CA THR A 35 -12.53 -27.82 14.58
C THR A 35 -12.06 -29.21 14.99
N GLU A 36 -10.78 -29.53 14.80
CA GLU A 36 -10.23 -30.77 15.35
C GLU A 36 -10.10 -30.67 16.88
N THR A 37 -10.50 -31.72 17.57
CA THR A 37 -10.74 -31.75 19.02
C THR A 37 -9.49 -31.57 19.89
N TRP A 38 -8.29 -31.64 19.30
CA TRP A 38 -7.03 -31.68 20.04
C TRP A 38 -6.05 -30.55 19.69
N ASP A 39 -6.15 -29.92 18.52
CA ASP A 39 -5.21 -28.86 18.09
C ASP A 39 -5.89 -27.55 17.64
N LEU A 40 -7.22 -27.43 17.79
CA LEU A 40 -8.02 -26.27 17.39
C LEU A 40 -7.88 -25.88 15.90
N ARG A 41 -7.36 -26.77 15.05
CA ARG A 41 -7.20 -26.48 13.62
C ARG A 41 -8.53 -26.60 12.89
N TYR A 42 -8.76 -25.71 11.92
CA TYR A 42 -9.96 -25.76 11.10
C TYR A 42 -9.78 -26.73 9.93
N LYS A 43 -10.82 -27.52 9.66
CA LYS A 43 -10.96 -28.34 8.46
C LYS A 43 -12.31 -28.08 7.81
N LEU A 44 -12.41 -28.26 6.49
CA LEU A 44 -13.70 -28.25 5.83
C LEU A 44 -14.55 -29.43 6.30
N LYS A 45 -15.87 -29.24 6.32
CA LYS A 45 -16.82 -30.34 6.47
C LYS A 45 -16.67 -31.35 5.34
N ASP A 46 -17.13 -32.58 5.56
CA ASP A 46 -16.78 -33.69 4.69
C ASP A 46 -17.38 -33.58 3.29
N ASP A 47 -18.51 -32.89 3.18
CA ASP A 47 -19.32 -32.60 2.00
C ASP A 47 -18.98 -31.27 1.29
N VAL A 48 -18.03 -30.49 1.82
CA VAL A 48 -17.70 -29.16 1.30
C VAL A 48 -16.44 -29.19 0.44
N VAL A 49 -16.54 -28.65 -0.78
CA VAL A 49 -15.43 -28.38 -1.71
C VAL A 49 -15.51 -26.92 -2.14
N ILE A 50 -14.38 -26.21 -2.09
CA ILE A 50 -14.31 -24.78 -2.40
C ILE A 50 -13.46 -24.57 -3.68
N PRO A 51 -14.03 -23.97 -4.74
CA PRO A 51 -13.30 -23.61 -5.95
C PRO A 51 -12.20 -22.56 -5.70
N ALA A 52 -11.19 -22.53 -6.58
CA ALA A 52 -9.99 -21.71 -6.38
C ALA A 52 -10.27 -20.22 -6.16
N GLY A 53 -11.14 -19.61 -6.98
CA GLY A 53 -11.48 -18.19 -6.82
C GLY A 53 -12.15 -17.86 -5.49
N ILE A 54 -12.83 -18.82 -4.86
CA ILE A 54 -13.44 -18.64 -3.53
C ILE A 54 -12.39 -18.91 -2.44
N CYS A 55 -11.51 -19.90 -2.59
CA CYS A 55 -10.40 -20.14 -1.66
C CYS A 55 -9.50 -18.91 -1.51
N GLU A 56 -9.12 -18.27 -2.62
CA GLU A 56 -8.25 -17.10 -2.62
C GLU A 56 -8.90 -15.91 -1.93
N LYS A 57 -10.18 -15.63 -2.24
CA LYS A 57 -10.94 -14.57 -1.56
C LYS A 57 -11.19 -14.87 -0.08
N LEU A 58 -11.40 -16.14 0.29
CA LEU A 58 -11.56 -16.54 1.67
C LEU A 58 -10.25 -16.35 2.46
N LEU A 59 -9.09 -16.66 1.85
CA LEU A 59 -7.77 -16.39 2.44
C LEU A 59 -7.53 -14.89 2.64
N GLU A 60 -7.91 -14.05 1.68
CA GLU A 60 -7.87 -12.57 1.82
C GLU A 60 -8.83 -12.10 2.92
N THR A 61 -10.03 -12.67 2.98
CA THR A 61 -11.06 -12.33 3.98
C THR A 61 -10.58 -12.68 5.39
N PHE A 62 -9.96 -13.85 5.60
CA PHE A 62 -9.44 -14.20 6.92
C PHE A 62 -8.46 -13.16 7.43
N GLN A 63 -7.50 -12.75 6.60
CA GLN A 63 -6.50 -11.76 6.96
C GLN A 63 -7.10 -10.39 7.27
N LYS A 64 -8.20 -10.01 6.61
CA LYS A 64 -8.90 -8.74 6.83
C LYS A 64 -9.53 -8.62 8.22
N TYR A 65 -10.06 -9.72 8.75
CA TYR A 65 -10.79 -9.71 10.02
C TYR A 65 -9.99 -10.28 11.19
N ASP A 66 -8.94 -11.04 10.92
CA ASP A 66 -8.08 -11.64 11.93
C ASP A 66 -6.68 -11.90 11.34
N ARG A 67 -5.63 -11.96 12.15
CA ARG A 67 -4.31 -12.31 11.63
C ARG A 67 -4.31 -13.79 11.24
N LEU A 68 -3.96 -14.11 10.01
CA LEU A 68 -3.92 -15.51 9.56
C LEU A 68 -2.88 -16.31 10.35
N THR A 69 -3.32 -17.43 10.93
CA THR A 69 -2.52 -18.40 11.70
C THR A 69 -2.58 -19.78 11.05
N ASP A 70 -1.76 -20.71 11.55
CA ASP A 70 -1.77 -22.11 11.12
C ASP A 70 -3.14 -22.77 11.26
N CYS A 71 -3.94 -22.37 12.25
CA CYS A 71 -5.29 -22.90 12.47
C CYS A 71 -6.20 -22.64 11.26
N GLN A 72 -6.16 -21.43 10.70
CA GLN A 72 -6.90 -21.07 9.49
C GLN A 72 -6.24 -21.66 8.23
N ALA A 73 -4.91 -21.65 8.16
CA ALA A 73 -4.18 -22.16 7.00
C ALA A 73 -4.39 -23.68 6.78
N ASN A 74 -4.61 -24.45 7.85
CA ASN A 74 -4.90 -25.89 7.79
C ASN A 74 -6.16 -26.22 6.96
N LEU A 75 -7.09 -25.26 6.82
CA LEU A 75 -8.25 -25.40 5.94
C LEU A 75 -7.85 -25.76 4.50
N PHE A 76 -6.73 -25.20 4.04
CA PHE A 76 -6.22 -25.36 2.68
C PHE A 76 -5.26 -26.55 2.54
N ARG A 77 -5.08 -27.37 3.59
CA ARG A 77 -4.20 -28.54 3.52
C ARG A 77 -4.73 -29.63 2.58
N ASP A 78 -6.05 -29.75 2.46
CA ASP A 78 -6.68 -30.71 1.55
C ASP A 78 -6.78 -30.16 0.12
N LYS A 79 -5.89 -30.64 -0.75
CA LYS A 79 -5.78 -30.25 -2.16
C LYS A 79 -6.89 -30.78 -3.06
N PHE A 80 -7.70 -31.73 -2.57
CA PHE A 80 -8.88 -32.20 -3.31
C PHE A 80 -10.09 -31.32 -3.03
N LYS A 81 -10.19 -30.78 -1.81
CA LYS A 81 -11.31 -29.92 -1.40
C LYS A 81 -11.05 -28.43 -1.59
N THR A 82 -9.80 -28.03 -1.65
CA THR A 82 -9.39 -26.64 -1.86
C THR A 82 -8.37 -26.55 -2.97
N LYS A 83 -8.32 -25.39 -3.65
CA LYS A 83 -7.29 -25.11 -4.64
C LYS A 83 -6.83 -23.67 -4.51
N LEU A 84 -5.53 -23.43 -4.47
CA LEU A 84 -4.96 -22.07 -4.47
C LEU A 84 -4.08 -21.87 -5.70
N GLY A 85 -4.35 -20.83 -6.48
CA GLY A 85 -3.52 -20.41 -7.62
C GLY A 85 -2.68 -19.16 -7.29
N SER A 86 -3.24 -18.24 -6.52
CA SER A 86 -2.60 -17.01 -6.05
C SER A 86 -2.64 -16.95 -4.52
N ILE A 87 -1.48 -16.88 -3.89
CA ILE A 87 -1.34 -16.84 -2.44
C ILE A 87 -0.77 -15.48 -2.05
N LYS A 88 -1.54 -14.66 -1.34
CA LYS A 88 -1.12 -13.34 -0.86
C LYS A 88 -1.24 -13.30 0.65
N LEU A 89 -0.11 -13.22 1.32
CA LEU A 89 -0.01 -13.17 2.77
C LEU A 89 0.54 -11.83 3.23
N TRP A 90 -0.19 -11.16 4.10
CA TRP A 90 0.17 -9.89 4.70
C TRP A 90 -0.03 -9.96 6.22
N ASN A 91 0.97 -9.53 6.98
CA ASN A 91 0.95 -9.49 8.45
C ASN A 91 0.54 -10.83 9.11
N ALA A 92 0.78 -11.96 8.44
CA ALA A 92 0.36 -13.28 8.88
C ALA A 92 1.30 -13.86 9.95
N ARG A 93 0.76 -14.66 10.87
CA ARG A 93 1.50 -15.39 11.93
C ARG A 93 1.64 -16.87 11.62
N ILE A 94 1.73 -17.22 10.34
CA ILE A 94 1.88 -18.60 9.90
C ILE A 94 3.32 -19.10 10.07
N THR A 95 3.47 -20.38 10.37
CA THR A 95 4.78 -21.06 10.40
C THR A 95 5.16 -21.61 9.02
N ASP A 96 6.39 -22.09 8.89
CA ASP A 96 6.85 -22.79 7.69
C ASP A 96 6.00 -24.04 7.37
N GLU A 97 5.39 -24.68 8.38
CA GLU A 97 4.49 -25.82 8.15
C GLU A 97 3.21 -25.39 7.43
N ALA A 98 2.59 -24.30 7.87
CA ALA A 98 1.42 -23.74 7.21
C ALA A 98 1.75 -23.24 5.80
N LEU A 99 2.90 -22.59 5.61
CA LEU A 99 3.36 -22.18 4.28
C LEU A 99 3.52 -23.41 3.36
N ARG A 100 4.01 -24.54 3.87
CA ARG A 100 4.13 -25.79 3.10
C ARG A 100 2.77 -26.24 2.58
N TRP A 101 1.74 -26.28 3.42
CA TRP A 101 0.38 -26.67 3.00
C TRP A 101 -0.13 -25.78 1.86
N LEU A 102 0.10 -24.47 1.96
CA LEU A 102 -0.27 -23.49 0.95
C LEU A 102 0.52 -23.68 -0.36
N MET A 103 1.84 -23.88 -0.27
CA MET A 103 2.71 -24.03 -1.43
C MET A 103 2.52 -25.35 -2.18
N GLU A 104 2.08 -26.42 -1.53
CA GLU A 104 1.79 -27.70 -2.20
C GLU A 104 0.65 -27.62 -3.23
N HIS A 105 -0.11 -26.51 -3.26
CA HIS A 105 -1.05 -26.22 -4.35
C HIS A 105 -0.36 -25.85 -5.67
N LYS A 106 0.95 -25.56 -5.62
CA LYS A 106 1.82 -25.13 -6.74
C LYS A 106 1.32 -23.85 -7.39
N PRO A 107 1.22 -22.74 -6.62
CA PRO A 107 0.62 -21.49 -7.08
C PRO A 107 1.43 -20.83 -8.20
N TYR A 108 0.76 -20.03 -9.03
CA TYR A 108 1.42 -19.17 -10.02
C TYR A 108 1.83 -17.80 -9.45
N ARG A 109 1.32 -17.43 -8.27
CA ARG A 109 1.67 -16.20 -7.56
C ARG A 109 1.84 -16.45 -6.06
N LEU A 110 2.92 -15.91 -5.49
CA LEU A 110 3.19 -15.89 -4.06
C LEU A 110 3.62 -14.48 -3.64
N ASP A 111 2.87 -13.87 -2.72
CA ASP A 111 3.25 -12.63 -2.05
C ASP A 111 3.36 -12.92 -0.54
N LEU A 112 4.55 -12.68 0.05
CA LEU A 112 4.82 -12.80 1.48
C LEU A 112 5.27 -11.44 2.02
N VAL A 113 4.45 -10.80 2.84
CA VAL A 113 4.74 -9.46 3.39
C VAL A 113 4.51 -9.47 4.91
N GLN A 114 5.52 -9.09 5.69
CA GLN A 114 5.43 -9.01 7.16
C GLN A 114 4.93 -10.30 7.85
N CYS A 115 5.35 -11.47 7.39
CA CYS A 115 4.97 -12.77 7.95
C CYS A 115 5.88 -13.17 9.13
N GLU A 116 5.54 -12.76 10.36
CA GLU A 116 6.42 -12.78 11.55
C GLU A 116 7.07 -14.14 11.88
N ASN A 117 6.37 -15.25 11.66
CA ASN A 117 6.76 -16.58 12.16
C ASN A 117 7.47 -17.46 11.10
N LEU A 118 7.77 -16.92 9.93
CA LEU A 118 8.52 -17.65 8.90
C LEU A 118 10.03 -17.61 9.18
N THR A 119 10.69 -18.75 8.96
CA THR A 119 12.14 -18.91 9.10
C THR A 119 12.80 -19.04 7.72
N PRO A 120 14.14 -19.09 7.61
CA PRO A 120 14.81 -19.34 6.33
C PRO A 120 14.37 -20.63 5.61
N ASP A 121 13.81 -21.61 6.32
CA ASP A 121 13.29 -22.86 5.73
C ASP A 121 12.14 -22.62 4.73
N CYS A 122 11.48 -21.47 4.80
CA CYS A 122 10.48 -21.07 3.81
C CYS A 122 11.05 -21.04 2.38
N LEU A 123 12.34 -20.69 2.20
CA LEU A 123 12.96 -20.62 0.88
C LEU A 123 13.06 -21.99 0.24
N ASP A 124 13.38 -23.02 1.02
CA ASP A 124 13.40 -24.42 0.56
C ASP A 124 11.99 -24.89 0.17
N ILE A 125 10.96 -24.48 0.93
CA ILE A 125 9.56 -24.79 0.64
C ILE A 125 9.12 -24.14 -0.68
N ILE A 126 9.46 -22.87 -0.87
CA ILE A 126 9.17 -22.14 -2.10
C ILE A 126 9.88 -22.81 -3.27
N ASN A 127 11.16 -23.09 -3.13
CA ASN A 127 11.97 -23.71 -4.18
C ASN A 127 11.37 -25.03 -4.66
N LYS A 128 10.98 -25.92 -3.74
CA LYS A 128 10.35 -27.22 -4.03
C LYS A 128 9.00 -27.15 -4.75
N ASN A 129 8.32 -26.00 -4.72
CA ASN A 129 6.96 -25.83 -5.26
C ASN A 129 6.84 -24.63 -6.22
N SER A 130 7.95 -24.20 -6.83
CA SER A 130 8.02 -23.00 -7.66
C SER A 130 7.88 -23.26 -9.17
N GLU A 131 7.56 -24.49 -9.59
CA GLU A 131 7.54 -24.91 -11.01
C GLU A 131 6.50 -24.16 -11.87
N ASN A 132 5.48 -23.58 -11.23
CA ASN A 132 4.43 -22.79 -11.87
C ASN A 132 4.51 -21.31 -11.51
N LEU A 133 5.45 -20.92 -10.65
CA LEU A 133 5.51 -19.56 -10.10
C LEU A 133 5.91 -18.57 -11.19
N ILE A 134 5.05 -17.58 -11.42
CA ILE A 134 5.26 -16.49 -12.39
C ILE A 134 5.58 -15.18 -11.65
N SER A 135 4.98 -14.98 -10.48
CA SER A 135 5.16 -13.80 -9.64
C SER A 135 5.55 -14.19 -8.23
N LEU A 136 6.68 -13.67 -7.76
CA LEU A 136 7.17 -13.82 -6.40
C LEU A 136 7.42 -12.45 -5.77
N ARG A 137 6.77 -12.19 -4.63
CA ARG A 137 7.01 -11.00 -3.81
C ARG A 137 7.46 -11.42 -2.42
N LEU A 138 8.65 -10.98 -2.04
CA LEU A 138 9.22 -11.08 -0.70
C LEU A 138 9.31 -9.66 -0.14
N GLY A 139 8.32 -9.29 0.67
CA GLY A 139 8.25 -8.00 1.36
C GLY A 139 9.20 -7.92 2.56
N SER A 140 8.95 -6.95 3.44
CA SER A 140 9.75 -6.74 4.66
C SER A 140 9.69 -8.00 5.55
N MET A 141 10.75 -8.81 5.47
CA MET A 141 10.91 -10.10 6.13
C MET A 141 12.28 -10.14 6.82
N PRO A 142 12.42 -9.57 8.03
CA PRO A 142 13.72 -9.36 8.64
C PRO A 142 14.45 -10.67 9.00
N SER A 143 13.73 -11.77 9.25
CA SER A 143 14.26 -13.07 9.68
C SER A 143 14.69 -14.01 8.55
N ILE A 144 14.11 -13.89 7.36
CA ILE A 144 14.25 -14.91 6.29
C ILE A 144 15.57 -14.76 5.53
N LEU A 145 15.97 -13.53 5.23
CA LEU A 145 17.18 -13.26 4.46
C LEU A 145 18.29 -12.85 5.43
N PRO A 146 19.50 -13.42 5.39
CA PRO A 146 20.61 -12.89 6.18
C PRO A 146 20.97 -11.47 5.69
N LYS A 147 21.53 -10.63 6.56
CA LYS A 147 22.05 -9.30 6.16
C LYS A 147 23.44 -9.38 5.52
N GLU A 148 24.18 -10.44 5.81
CA GLU A 148 25.55 -10.63 5.37
C GLU A 148 25.65 -11.63 4.22
N GLU A 149 26.34 -11.21 3.16
CA GLU A 149 26.64 -12.01 1.95
C GLU A 149 27.41 -13.30 2.28
N ALA A 150 28.27 -13.27 3.31
CA ALA A 150 29.11 -14.40 3.71
C ALA A 150 28.32 -15.62 4.22
N ILE A 151 27.07 -15.42 4.65
CA ILE A 151 26.17 -16.48 5.14
C ILE A 151 25.40 -17.14 3.98
N LEU A 152 25.42 -16.57 2.77
CA LEU A 152 24.78 -17.11 1.57
C LEU A 152 25.61 -18.21 0.86
N ARG A 153 26.34 -19.05 1.61
CA ARG A 153 26.98 -20.27 1.05
C ARG A 153 25.92 -21.23 0.45
N PRO A 154 26.20 -21.93 -0.67
CA PRO A 154 25.83 -21.44 -2.00
C PRO A 154 24.66 -22.17 -2.70
N ILE A 155 23.85 -23.01 -2.04
CA ILE A 155 22.83 -23.83 -2.75
C ILE A 155 21.44 -23.86 -2.09
N ARG A 156 21.34 -23.78 -0.75
CA ARG A 156 20.04 -23.91 -0.07
C ARG A 156 19.12 -22.69 -0.19
N ASN A 157 19.69 -21.51 -0.42
CA ASN A 157 18.92 -20.27 -0.45
C ASN A 157 18.59 -19.79 -1.88
N ILE A 158 18.79 -20.65 -2.90
CA ILE A 158 18.45 -20.33 -4.29
C ILE A 158 17.08 -20.90 -4.63
N ILE A 159 16.12 -20.02 -4.90
CA ILE A 159 14.84 -20.30 -5.53
C ILE A 159 15.08 -20.54 -7.03
N TYR A 160 14.89 -21.77 -7.46
CA TYR A 160 14.90 -22.16 -8.86
C TYR A 160 13.50 -22.00 -9.47
N GLY A 161 13.18 -20.80 -9.94
CA GLY A 161 11.87 -20.46 -10.51
C GLY A 161 11.95 -20.23 -12.02
N PRO A 162 11.90 -21.27 -12.87
CA PRO A 162 12.15 -21.16 -14.31
C PRO A 162 11.12 -20.34 -15.08
N LYS A 163 9.93 -20.10 -14.50
CA LYS A 163 8.84 -19.33 -15.11
C LYS A 163 8.66 -17.94 -14.48
N ILE A 164 9.47 -17.57 -13.49
CA ILE A 164 9.32 -16.31 -12.76
C ILE A 164 9.63 -15.15 -13.71
N ARG A 165 8.64 -14.26 -13.88
CA ARG A 165 8.71 -13.06 -14.72
C ARG A 165 8.63 -11.77 -13.90
N LYS A 166 8.00 -11.84 -12.73
CA LYS A 166 7.89 -10.73 -11.79
C LYS A 166 8.52 -11.11 -10.46
N PHE A 167 9.51 -10.33 -10.04
CA PHE A 167 10.16 -10.49 -8.76
C PHE A 167 10.18 -9.17 -7.99
N VAL A 168 9.71 -9.20 -6.76
CA VAL A 168 9.67 -8.05 -5.85
C VAL A 168 10.42 -8.45 -4.59
N LEU A 169 11.45 -7.69 -4.24
CA LEU A 169 12.22 -7.86 -3.02
C LEU A 169 12.29 -6.51 -2.31
N GLN A 170 11.60 -6.41 -1.16
CA GLN A 170 11.53 -5.16 -0.40
C GLN A 170 12.06 -5.40 1.00
N ARG A 171 13.29 -4.96 1.26
CA ARG A 171 13.91 -5.08 2.58
C ARG A 171 14.94 -3.97 2.80
N LYS A 172 14.68 -3.15 3.82
CA LYS A 172 15.60 -2.12 4.30
C LYS A 172 16.98 -2.71 4.60
N ASN A 173 18.02 -2.06 4.11
CA ASN A 173 19.43 -2.39 4.34
C ASN A 173 19.86 -3.77 3.81
N LEU A 174 19.11 -4.36 2.86
CA LEU A 174 19.52 -5.57 2.17
C LEU A 174 20.41 -5.24 0.97
N ILE A 175 21.61 -5.83 0.91
CA ILE A 175 22.55 -5.61 -0.19
C ILE A 175 22.05 -6.34 -1.45
N VAL A 176 21.99 -5.63 -2.59
CA VAL A 176 21.49 -6.10 -3.90
C VAL A 176 22.07 -7.42 -4.43
N PRO A 177 23.33 -7.84 -4.15
CA PRO A 177 23.81 -9.19 -4.50
C PRO A 177 22.99 -10.33 -3.91
N THR A 178 22.18 -10.09 -2.87
CA THR A 178 21.23 -11.08 -2.35
C THR A 178 20.17 -11.47 -3.39
N LEU A 179 20.00 -10.73 -4.49
CA LEU A 179 19.15 -11.14 -5.63
C LEU A 179 19.60 -12.44 -6.31
N LEU A 180 20.82 -12.90 -6.04
CA LEU A 180 21.30 -14.21 -6.46
C LEU A 180 20.49 -15.37 -5.87
N ILE A 181 19.57 -15.11 -4.92
CA ILE A 181 18.59 -16.11 -4.49
C ILE A 181 17.66 -16.56 -5.62
N LEU A 182 17.50 -15.82 -6.72
CA LEU A 182 16.63 -16.24 -7.82
C LEU A 182 17.43 -16.74 -9.03
N ARG A 183 17.12 -17.94 -9.52
CA ARG A 183 17.65 -18.48 -10.79
C ARG A 183 16.57 -19.21 -11.58
N PRO A 184 16.56 -19.15 -12.93
CA PRO A 184 17.28 -18.20 -13.78
C PRO A 184 16.64 -16.80 -13.71
N VAL A 185 17.45 -15.75 -13.91
CA VAL A 185 16.97 -14.35 -13.92
C VAL A 185 16.67 -13.81 -15.32
N SER A 186 16.98 -14.57 -16.37
CA SER A 186 16.91 -14.13 -17.77
C SER A 186 15.49 -13.90 -18.29
N GLN A 187 14.47 -14.50 -17.65
CA GLN A 187 13.07 -14.31 -18.02
C GLN A 187 12.37 -13.18 -17.26
N LEU A 188 13.09 -12.50 -16.36
CA LEU A 188 12.52 -11.39 -15.60
C LEU A 188 12.15 -10.24 -16.52
N THR A 189 10.90 -9.80 -16.37
CA THR A 189 10.33 -8.64 -17.07
C THR A 189 9.96 -7.54 -16.07
N HIS A 190 9.74 -7.88 -14.81
CA HIS A 190 9.41 -6.93 -13.74
C HIS A 190 10.30 -7.20 -12.54
N LEU A 191 11.04 -6.18 -12.11
CA LEU A 191 11.91 -6.24 -10.95
C LEU A 191 11.65 -5.02 -10.06
N ASP A 192 11.40 -5.26 -8.78
CA ASP A 192 11.22 -4.22 -7.78
C ASP A 192 12.16 -4.50 -6.60
N LEU A 193 13.07 -3.55 -6.36
CA LEU A 193 14.09 -3.58 -5.32
C LEU A 193 13.92 -2.43 -4.32
N SER A 194 12.68 -1.94 -4.18
CA SER A 194 12.40 -0.77 -3.33
C SER A 194 12.99 -0.96 -1.93
N GLU A 195 13.63 0.09 -1.42
CA GLU A 195 14.29 0.16 -0.10
C GLU A 195 15.49 -0.78 0.10
N CYS A 196 15.97 -1.48 -0.93
CA CYS A 196 17.24 -2.20 -0.85
C CYS A 196 18.44 -1.24 -0.85
N SER A 197 19.60 -1.71 -0.37
CA SER A 197 20.86 -0.99 -0.44
C SER A 197 21.65 -1.45 -1.67
N SER A 198 22.04 -0.51 -2.53
CA SER A 198 22.69 -0.82 -3.81
C SER A 198 24.00 -1.59 -3.66
N GLY A 199 24.81 -1.29 -2.64
CA GLY A 199 26.11 -1.94 -2.42
C GLY A 199 27.00 -1.99 -3.69
N ALA A 200 28.11 -2.73 -3.64
CA ALA A 200 28.99 -2.92 -4.81
C ALA A 200 28.46 -3.97 -5.82
N GLY A 201 27.14 -4.15 -5.92
CA GLY A 201 26.52 -5.40 -6.34
C GLY A 201 25.88 -5.49 -7.72
N ILE A 202 26.04 -4.48 -8.58
CA ILE A 202 25.30 -4.39 -9.86
C ILE A 202 25.65 -5.51 -10.84
N TRP A 203 26.81 -6.15 -10.69
CA TRP A 203 27.22 -7.28 -11.52
C TRP A 203 26.19 -8.43 -11.52
N ALA A 204 25.45 -8.62 -10.42
CA ALA A 204 24.39 -9.62 -10.32
C ALA A 204 23.22 -9.35 -11.29
N LEU A 205 23.03 -8.09 -11.69
CA LEU A 205 21.96 -7.63 -12.59
C LEU A 205 22.36 -7.70 -14.07
N ASN A 206 23.64 -7.88 -14.40
CA ASN A 206 24.13 -7.83 -15.80
C ASN A 206 23.46 -8.85 -16.72
N ASN A 207 22.98 -9.97 -16.17
CA ASN A 207 22.30 -11.02 -16.94
C ASN A 207 20.81 -10.72 -17.21
N ILE A 208 20.27 -9.64 -16.65
CA ILE A 208 18.87 -9.26 -16.81
C ILE A 208 18.78 -8.17 -17.89
N LYS A 209 18.27 -8.53 -19.07
CA LYS A 209 18.20 -7.62 -20.23
C LYS A 209 16.79 -7.37 -20.76
N GLN A 210 15.80 -8.14 -20.31
CA GLN A 210 14.43 -8.09 -20.83
C GLN A 210 13.45 -7.36 -19.90
N LEU A 211 13.95 -6.54 -18.96
CA LEU A 211 13.09 -5.79 -18.06
C LEU A 211 12.19 -4.82 -18.85
N VAL A 212 10.92 -4.87 -18.52
CA VAL A 212 9.85 -3.96 -18.95
C VAL A 212 9.55 -2.96 -17.83
N SER A 213 9.63 -3.40 -16.57
CA SER A 213 9.42 -2.56 -15.39
C SER A 213 10.55 -2.74 -14.40
N PHE A 214 11.11 -1.63 -13.93
CA PHE A 214 12.16 -1.63 -12.92
C PHE A 214 11.92 -0.55 -11.87
N VAL A 215 11.87 -0.96 -10.60
CA VAL A 215 11.58 -0.09 -9.45
C VAL A 215 12.74 -0.10 -8.48
N LEU A 216 13.30 1.08 -8.23
CA LEU A 216 14.41 1.40 -7.34
C LEU A 216 14.00 2.48 -6.33
N HIS A 217 12.73 2.45 -5.89
CA HIS A 217 12.23 3.43 -4.95
C HIS A 217 13.04 3.42 -3.65
N ASN A 218 13.54 4.58 -3.26
CA ASN A 218 14.32 4.79 -2.04
C ASN A 218 15.58 3.90 -1.95
N VAL A 219 16.24 3.64 -3.08
CA VAL A 219 17.52 2.91 -3.18
C VAL A 219 18.66 3.89 -3.39
N GLU A 220 19.75 3.78 -2.64
CA GLU A 220 20.94 4.62 -2.83
C GLU A 220 21.59 4.38 -4.19
N TRP A 221 22.00 5.45 -4.88
CA TRP A 221 22.52 5.39 -6.24
C TRP A 221 24.04 5.27 -6.26
N VAL A 222 24.56 4.42 -7.16
CA VAL A 222 25.97 4.47 -7.58
C VAL A 222 26.03 4.66 -9.09
N LEU A 223 27.02 5.39 -9.61
CA LEU A 223 27.07 5.80 -11.03
C LEU A 223 26.91 4.63 -12.01
N ASP A 224 27.49 3.48 -11.69
CA ASP A 224 27.42 2.26 -12.51
C ASP A 224 25.98 1.77 -12.75
N ILE A 225 25.02 2.10 -11.87
CA ILE A 225 23.62 1.68 -12.02
C ILE A 225 22.94 2.41 -13.18
N VAL A 226 23.27 3.69 -13.37
CA VAL A 226 22.71 4.51 -14.45
C VAL A 226 23.12 3.91 -15.79
N ASP A 227 24.39 3.57 -15.92
CA ASP A 227 24.96 3.01 -17.14
C ASP A 227 24.34 1.65 -17.46
N TRP A 228 24.18 0.79 -16.44
CA TRP A 228 23.49 -0.48 -16.61
C TRP A 228 22.01 -0.30 -16.99
N ILE A 229 21.26 0.60 -16.32
CA ILE A 229 19.87 0.92 -16.65
C ILE A 229 19.76 1.36 -18.11
N CYS A 230 20.68 2.19 -18.59
CA CYS A 230 20.71 2.65 -19.98
C CYS A 230 20.89 1.52 -21.00
N THR A 231 21.33 0.32 -20.58
CA THR A 231 21.39 -0.87 -21.45
C THR A 231 20.05 -1.59 -21.61
N LEU A 232 19.03 -1.26 -20.81
CA LEU A 232 17.72 -1.93 -20.79
C LEU A 232 16.75 -1.36 -21.82
N THR A 233 17.02 -1.53 -23.11
CA THR A 233 16.25 -0.91 -24.20
C THR A 233 14.76 -1.33 -24.28
N SER A 234 14.40 -2.46 -23.65
CA SER A 234 13.01 -2.93 -23.52
C SER A 234 12.21 -2.25 -22.40
N LEU A 235 12.87 -1.43 -21.56
CA LEU A 235 12.26 -0.84 -20.37
C LEU A 235 11.19 0.19 -20.74
N ARG A 236 10.02 0.06 -20.12
CA ARG A 236 8.86 0.94 -20.30
C ARG A 236 8.52 1.71 -19.03
N HIS A 237 8.80 1.14 -17.86
CA HIS A 237 8.52 1.73 -16.57
C HIS A 237 9.79 1.75 -15.74
N LEU A 238 10.24 2.94 -15.35
CA LEU A 238 11.38 3.15 -14.48
C LEU A 238 10.94 4.01 -13.29
N ASP A 239 11.14 3.50 -12.09
CA ASP A 239 10.93 4.27 -10.85
C ASP A 239 12.23 4.37 -10.09
N ILE A 240 12.67 5.60 -9.90
CA ILE A 240 13.92 5.98 -9.28
C ILE A 240 13.70 7.05 -8.21
N SER A 241 12.47 7.10 -7.69
CA SER A 241 12.02 8.06 -6.70
C SER A 241 12.70 7.84 -5.35
N GLN A 242 12.84 8.92 -4.58
CA GLN A 242 13.52 8.93 -3.28
C GLN A 242 12.61 9.50 -2.20
N VAL A 243 12.73 8.96 -1.00
CA VAL A 243 12.18 9.58 0.22
C VAL A 243 13.31 10.27 0.98
N ASN A 244 14.50 9.67 0.98
CA ASN A 244 15.69 10.23 1.59
C ASN A 244 16.30 11.33 0.69
N GLU A 245 16.31 12.56 1.20
CA GLU A 245 16.83 13.72 0.48
C GLU A 245 18.30 13.55 0.07
N SER A 246 19.12 12.85 0.87
CA SER A 246 20.54 12.64 0.55
C SER A 246 20.73 11.73 -0.66
N TYR A 247 19.90 10.70 -0.81
CA TYR A 247 19.93 9.79 -1.96
C TYR A 247 19.36 10.42 -3.23
N GLY A 248 18.57 11.49 -3.10
CA GLY A 248 17.97 12.23 -4.20
C GLY A 248 18.87 13.28 -4.85
N GLN A 249 20.10 13.47 -4.37
CA GLN A 249 21.03 14.48 -4.90
C GLN A 249 21.96 13.90 -5.96
N PHE A 250 21.76 14.32 -7.20
CA PHE A 250 22.63 14.01 -8.33
C PHE A 250 23.55 15.20 -8.62
N MET A 251 24.82 14.91 -8.92
CA MET A 251 25.83 15.95 -9.24
C MET A 251 25.57 16.65 -10.58
N LEU A 252 25.14 15.89 -11.59
CA LEU A 252 24.83 16.40 -12.94
C LEU A 252 23.40 15.99 -13.34
N PRO A 253 22.36 16.52 -12.66
CA PRO A 253 20.99 16.00 -12.74
C PRO A 253 20.44 16.03 -14.17
N ASN A 254 20.65 17.14 -14.89
CA ASN A 254 20.20 17.31 -16.27
C ASN A 254 20.86 16.31 -17.23
N GLU A 255 22.15 16.03 -17.04
CA GLU A 255 22.92 15.08 -17.86
C GLU A 255 22.47 13.66 -17.61
N VAL A 256 22.30 13.28 -16.34
CA VAL A 256 21.83 11.95 -15.93
C VAL A 256 20.42 11.70 -16.46
N LEU A 257 19.50 12.63 -16.25
CA LEU A 257 18.12 12.49 -16.74
C LEU A 257 18.09 12.37 -18.27
N ARG A 258 18.86 13.22 -18.98
CA ARG A 258 18.98 13.17 -20.44
C ARG A 258 19.52 11.83 -20.92
N LYS A 259 20.58 11.32 -20.28
CA LYS A 259 21.19 10.03 -20.61
C LYS A 259 20.17 8.89 -20.47
N ILE A 260 19.41 8.87 -19.38
CA ILE A 260 18.37 7.86 -19.13
C ILE A 260 17.31 7.90 -20.24
N VAL A 261 16.69 9.05 -20.49
CA VAL A 261 15.55 9.11 -21.42
C VAL A 261 15.93 8.95 -22.90
N THR A 262 17.18 9.29 -23.26
CA THR A 262 17.69 9.07 -24.62
C THR A 262 18.12 7.62 -24.86
N SER A 263 18.59 6.92 -23.83
CA SER A 263 19.00 5.51 -23.93
C SER A 263 17.81 4.53 -23.88
N LEU A 264 16.65 4.98 -23.39
CA LEU A 264 15.45 4.15 -23.20
C LEU A 264 14.32 4.54 -24.19
N PRO A 265 14.35 4.04 -25.43
CA PRO A 265 13.43 4.48 -26.50
C PRO A 265 11.95 4.11 -26.24
N ASN A 266 11.74 3.05 -25.46
CA ASN A 266 10.42 2.51 -25.11
C ASN A 266 9.89 3.04 -23.78
N LEU A 267 10.58 3.97 -23.11
CA LEU A 267 10.16 4.50 -21.82
C LEU A 267 8.80 5.22 -21.95
N GLU A 268 7.83 4.77 -21.16
CA GLU A 268 6.48 5.34 -21.10
C GLU A 268 6.21 5.98 -19.74
N SER A 269 6.84 5.50 -18.67
CA SER A 269 6.62 5.94 -17.29
C SER A 269 7.94 6.14 -16.60
N LEU A 270 8.13 7.31 -16.01
CA LEU A 270 9.32 7.65 -15.23
C LEU A 270 8.90 8.27 -13.90
N ASP A 271 9.39 7.76 -12.78
CA ASP A 271 9.21 8.39 -11.47
C ASP A 271 10.54 8.90 -10.92
N ILE A 272 10.67 10.22 -10.78
CA ILE A 272 11.84 10.90 -10.21
C ILE A 272 11.48 11.70 -8.95
N SER A 273 10.34 11.40 -8.34
CA SER A 273 9.83 12.07 -7.14
C SER A 273 10.88 12.08 -6.03
N GLY A 274 10.99 13.19 -5.30
CA GLY A 274 11.97 13.36 -4.22
C GLY A 274 13.44 13.50 -4.67
N THR A 275 13.71 13.71 -5.96
CA THR A 275 15.08 13.92 -6.48
C THR A 275 15.29 15.33 -7.03
N ASN A 276 16.54 15.68 -7.30
CA ASN A 276 16.93 16.90 -8.03
C ASN A 276 17.05 16.70 -9.56
N LEU A 277 16.69 15.53 -10.10
CA LEU A 277 16.91 15.17 -11.52
C LEU A 277 16.20 16.09 -12.51
N ALA A 278 15.11 16.75 -12.09
CA ALA A 278 14.40 17.71 -12.92
C ALA A 278 15.19 19.02 -13.15
N GLY A 279 16.34 19.18 -12.49
CA GLY A 279 17.21 20.34 -12.61
C GLY A 279 16.66 21.60 -11.94
N SER A 280 17.41 22.69 -12.04
CA SER A 280 17.05 23.99 -11.46
C SER A 280 16.03 24.81 -12.26
N GLY A 281 15.59 24.31 -13.43
CA GLY A 281 14.63 25.02 -14.30
C GLY A 281 15.24 26.15 -15.14
N ALA A 282 16.56 26.31 -15.16
CA ALA A 282 17.21 27.14 -16.17
C ALA A 282 16.97 26.50 -17.55
N ALA A 283 16.03 27.08 -18.32
CA ALA A 283 15.69 26.60 -19.65
C ALA A 283 16.96 26.53 -20.50
N THR A 284 17.39 25.32 -20.87
CA THR A 284 18.41 25.16 -21.89
C THR A 284 17.74 25.44 -23.22
N VAL A 285 18.00 26.61 -23.80
CA VAL A 285 17.65 26.87 -25.20
C VAL A 285 18.46 25.89 -26.02
N ALA A 286 17.88 24.74 -26.36
CA ALA A 286 18.48 23.82 -27.30
C ALA A 286 18.51 24.57 -28.64
N SER A 287 19.67 25.08 -29.02
CA SER A 287 19.95 25.66 -30.32
C SER A 287 19.98 24.54 -31.36
N VAL A 288 18.82 23.92 -31.59
CA VAL A 288 18.61 23.01 -32.71
C VAL A 288 18.49 23.88 -33.95
N SER A 289 19.60 24.00 -34.68
CA SER A 289 19.72 24.41 -36.09
C SER A 289 18.46 25.03 -36.73
N GLN A 290 18.49 26.35 -36.86
CA GLN A 290 17.76 27.34 -37.70
C GLN A 290 16.47 27.00 -38.51
N THR A 291 15.79 25.87 -38.35
CA THR A 291 14.61 25.55 -39.20
C THR A 291 13.45 24.84 -38.48
N SER A 292 13.45 24.74 -37.17
CA SER A 292 12.38 24.05 -36.43
C SER A 292 11.90 24.86 -35.24
N SER A 293 10.59 25.01 -35.12
CA SER A 293 9.87 25.60 -33.99
C SER A 293 10.56 25.33 -32.66
N LEU A 294 10.79 26.38 -31.86
CA LEU A 294 11.38 26.31 -30.52
C LEU A 294 10.65 25.24 -29.69
N LEU A 295 11.26 24.06 -29.52
CA LEU A 295 10.74 23.02 -28.64
C LEU A 295 10.92 23.52 -27.21
N ARG A 296 9.83 23.95 -26.58
CA ARG A 296 9.84 24.42 -25.20
C ARG A 296 9.77 23.22 -24.26
N CYS A 297 10.70 23.15 -23.32
CA CYS A 297 10.68 22.16 -22.25
C CYS A 297 11.38 22.73 -21.02
N ASP A 298 10.64 22.83 -19.91
CA ASP A 298 11.14 23.42 -18.66
C ASP A 298 11.92 22.42 -17.78
N ILE A 299 12.07 21.18 -18.27
CA ILE A 299 12.90 20.14 -17.65
C ILE A 299 13.99 19.78 -18.67
N PRO A 300 15.21 20.35 -18.58
CA PRO A 300 16.26 20.19 -19.58
C PRO A 300 16.60 18.74 -19.94
N GLY A 301 16.52 17.83 -18.97
CA GLY A 301 16.74 16.40 -19.19
C GLY A 301 15.69 15.70 -20.06
N LEU A 302 14.52 16.31 -20.28
CA LEU A 302 13.37 15.71 -20.97
C LEU A 302 13.11 16.29 -22.37
N VAL A 303 13.98 17.13 -22.92
CA VAL A 303 13.80 17.78 -24.24
C VAL A 303 13.51 16.74 -25.35
N SER A 304 14.13 15.56 -25.31
CA SER A 304 13.89 14.47 -26.28
C SER A 304 12.47 13.88 -26.22
N ARG A 305 11.69 14.19 -25.19
CA ARG A 305 10.32 13.69 -24.97
C ARG A 305 9.24 14.67 -25.41
N VAL A 306 9.56 15.90 -25.85
CA VAL A 306 8.55 16.89 -26.27
C VAL A 306 7.62 16.33 -27.35
N ASN A 307 8.16 15.66 -28.37
CA ASN A 307 7.38 15.06 -29.46
C ASN A 307 6.85 13.65 -29.15
N LYS A 308 7.24 13.07 -28.02
CA LYS A 308 6.78 11.76 -27.55
C LYS A 308 6.66 11.81 -26.02
N PRO A 309 5.63 12.48 -25.49
CA PRO A 309 5.47 12.64 -24.04
C PRO A 309 5.51 11.31 -23.30
N LEU A 310 5.88 11.35 -22.03
CA LEU A 310 5.70 10.20 -21.14
C LEU A 310 4.21 10.03 -20.83
N LYS A 311 3.71 8.80 -20.74
CA LYS A 311 2.36 8.54 -20.22
C LYS A 311 2.25 8.88 -18.74
N PHE A 312 3.37 8.82 -18.02
CA PHE A 312 3.44 9.13 -16.59
C PHE A 312 4.80 9.74 -16.24
N LEU A 313 4.78 10.83 -15.47
CA LEU A 313 5.96 11.43 -14.87
C LEU A 313 5.73 11.74 -13.39
N GLY A 314 6.49 11.10 -12.51
CA GLY A 314 6.44 11.37 -11.08
C GLY A 314 7.35 12.55 -10.69
N LEU A 315 6.78 13.65 -10.19
CA LEU A 315 7.50 14.85 -9.77
C LEU A 315 7.21 15.26 -8.32
N TYR A 316 6.52 14.44 -7.54
CA TYR A 316 6.13 14.79 -6.18
C TYR A 316 7.36 14.99 -5.28
N GLY A 317 7.43 16.13 -4.59
CA GLY A 317 8.58 16.47 -3.73
C GLY A 317 9.92 16.63 -4.46
N THR A 318 9.92 16.83 -5.78
CA THR A 318 11.15 17.15 -6.53
C THR A 318 11.70 18.53 -6.16
N SER A 319 13.02 18.70 -6.24
CA SER A 319 13.66 19.99 -5.96
C SER A 319 13.24 21.08 -6.96
N HIS A 320 13.39 22.35 -6.55
CA HIS A 320 13.15 23.52 -7.41
C HIS A 320 11.75 23.59 -8.04
N GLY A 321 10.74 23.07 -7.34
CA GLY A 321 9.32 23.15 -7.74
C GLY A 321 9.06 22.60 -9.14
N ALA A 322 9.70 21.50 -9.52
CA ALA A 322 9.68 21.04 -10.92
C ALA A 322 8.27 20.70 -11.43
N CYS A 323 7.39 20.21 -10.56
CA CYS A 323 5.98 19.93 -10.83
C CYS A 323 5.15 21.18 -11.16
N LYS A 324 5.63 22.39 -10.82
CA LYS A 324 4.95 23.70 -11.03
C LYS A 324 5.33 24.37 -12.36
N ARG A 325 6.17 23.71 -13.17
CA ARG A 325 6.62 24.22 -14.48
C ARG A 325 5.56 23.93 -15.56
N HIS A 326 5.61 24.65 -16.68
CA HIS A 326 4.54 24.64 -17.67
C HIS A 326 4.78 23.58 -18.74
N ASP A 327 5.93 23.65 -19.41
CA ASP A 327 6.22 22.82 -20.59
C ASP A 327 6.84 21.46 -20.17
N ILE A 328 6.06 20.65 -19.44
CA ILE A 328 6.45 19.31 -18.96
C ILE A 328 5.94 18.24 -19.95
N PRO A 329 6.81 17.43 -20.58
CA PRO A 329 6.43 16.48 -21.63
C PRO A 329 5.87 15.18 -21.04
N ALA A 330 4.71 15.24 -20.37
CA ALA A 330 4.01 14.08 -19.83
C ALA A 330 2.48 14.24 -19.84
N GLU A 331 1.76 13.13 -20.00
CA GLU A 331 0.28 13.10 -19.96
C GLU A 331 -0.27 13.14 -18.53
N VAL A 332 0.33 12.38 -17.62
CA VAL A 332 -0.05 12.34 -16.19
C VAL A 332 1.15 12.70 -15.34
N ILE A 333 0.95 13.65 -14.42
CA ILE A 333 1.99 14.17 -13.54
C ILE A 333 1.56 13.98 -12.07
N THR A 334 2.46 13.49 -11.23
CA THR A 334 2.31 13.57 -9.76
C THR A 334 3.09 14.76 -9.22
N GLY A 335 2.56 15.44 -8.21
CA GLY A 335 3.13 16.68 -7.71
C GLY A 335 2.23 17.35 -6.68
N ASP A 336 2.70 18.49 -6.18
CA ASP A 336 2.02 19.37 -5.21
C ASP A 336 1.60 20.70 -5.86
N ALA A 337 1.60 20.81 -7.19
CA ALA A 337 1.29 22.07 -7.88
C ALA A 337 -0.20 22.40 -7.89
N ASN A 338 -1.06 21.39 -7.95
CA ASN A 338 -2.51 21.54 -8.05
C ASN A 338 -3.23 20.27 -7.57
N GLU A 339 -4.56 20.36 -7.47
CA GLU A 339 -5.45 19.28 -7.04
C GLU A 339 -5.26 17.98 -7.85
N GLU A 340 -5.17 18.07 -9.17
CA GLU A 340 -5.03 16.89 -10.04
C GLU A 340 -3.72 16.15 -9.76
N GLN A 341 -2.61 16.87 -9.65
CA GLN A 341 -1.30 16.30 -9.32
C GLN A 341 -1.27 15.65 -7.94
N ILE A 342 -1.94 16.25 -6.94
CA ILE A 342 -2.03 15.72 -5.58
C ILE A 342 -2.83 14.41 -5.58
N PHE A 343 -3.97 14.35 -6.28
CA PHE A 343 -4.73 13.09 -6.40
C PHE A 343 -3.96 12.01 -7.15
N ASN A 344 -3.29 12.36 -8.24
CA ASN A 344 -2.43 11.43 -8.97
C ASN A 344 -1.33 10.88 -8.06
N ALA A 345 -0.69 11.75 -7.25
CA ALA A 345 0.29 11.33 -6.26
C ALA A 345 -0.32 10.36 -5.23
N ALA A 346 -1.52 10.65 -4.74
CA ALA A 346 -2.16 9.83 -3.71
C ALA A 346 -2.49 8.41 -4.21
N VAL A 347 -2.97 8.28 -5.45
CA VAL A 347 -3.26 6.99 -6.08
C VAL A 347 -1.98 6.20 -6.35
N VAL A 348 -0.94 6.85 -6.87
CA VAL A 348 0.32 6.20 -7.23
C VAL A 348 1.09 5.75 -6.00
N TYR A 349 1.15 6.60 -4.97
CA TYR A 349 1.92 6.37 -3.75
C TYR A 349 1.12 5.75 -2.61
N LEU A 350 -0.08 5.23 -2.89
CA LEU A 350 -0.96 4.63 -1.89
C LEU A 350 -0.27 3.53 -1.08
N SER A 351 0.66 2.76 -1.65
CA SER A 351 1.40 1.71 -0.92
C SER A 351 2.74 2.18 -0.35
N ARG A 352 2.98 3.50 -0.26
CA ARG A 352 4.25 4.11 0.20
C ARG A 352 3.98 5.09 1.36
N PRO A 353 3.93 4.62 2.62
CA PRO A 353 3.42 5.42 3.74
C PRO A 353 4.19 6.73 3.96
N ASN A 354 5.50 6.74 3.72
CA ASN A 354 6.34 7.94 3.87
C ASN A 354 6.04 9.06 2.86
N ILE A 355 5.64 8.72 1.64
CA ILE A 355 5.21 9.72 0.65
C ILE A 355 3.74 10.05 0.88
N LEU A 356 2.91 9.02 1.09
CA LEU A 356 1.48 9.17 1.27
C LEU A 356 1.12 10.08 2.44
N THR A 357 1.88 10.04 3.55
CA THR A 357 1.70 10.97 4.67
C THR A 357 1.79 12.44 4.23
N ARG A 358 2.75 12.77 3.36
CA ARG A 358 2.90 14.14 2.82
C ARG A 358 1.76 14.49 1.87
N VAL A 359 1.37 13.55 1.00
CA VAL A 359 0.26 13.74 0.07
C VAL A 359 -1.08 13.96 0.80
N LEU A 360 -1.34 13.20 1.86
CA LEU A 360 -2.54 13.38 2.69
C LEU A 360 -2.55 14.72 3.41
N ASN A 361 -1.38 15.25 3.79
CA ASN A 361 -1.27 16.58 4.36
C ASN A 361 -1.57 17.68 3.33
N ASP A 362 -1.16 17.50 2.06
CA ASP A 362 -1.54 18.41 0.98
C ASP A 362 -3.06 18.35 0.71
N LEU A 363 -3.65 17.15 0.71
CA LEU A 363 -5.11 16.98 0.62
C LEU A 363 -5.83 17.64 1.80
N TYR A 364 -5.31 17.51 3.02
CA TYR A 364 -5.84 18.19 4.19
C TYR A 364 -5.91 19.71 3.98
N TYR A 365 -4.84 20.32 3.48
CA TYR A 365 -4.82 21.76 3.21
C TYR A 365 -5.74 22.16 2.06
N LEU A 366 -5.85 21.32 1.02
CA LEU A 366 -6.80 21.49 -0.07
C LEU A 366 -8.23 21.61 0.50
N PHE A 367 -8.69 20.65 1.31
CA PHE A 367 -10.06 20.66 1.86
C PHE A 367 -10.28 21.68 2.97
N ARG A 368 -9.22 22.11 3.65
CA ARG A 368 -9.32 23.14 4.69
C ARG A 368 -9.56 24.53 4.10
N TYR A 369 -9.06 24.81 2.88
CA TYR A 369 -9.05 26.15 2.30
C TYR A 369 -9.75 26.27 0.93
N ASP A 370 -9.91 25.18 0.18
CA ASP A 370 -10.57 25.16 -1.13
C ASP A 370 -12.00 24.59 -1.03
N ILE A 371 -12.96 25.34 -1.55
CA ILE A 371 -14.40 25.05 -1.46
C ILE A 371 -14.84 24.09 -2.59
N ASN A 372 -14.06 23.94 -3.66
CA ASN A 372 -14.46 23.21 -4.87
C ASN A 372 -13.78 21.84 -5.07
N ALA A 373 -13.05 21.35 -4.06
CA ALA A 373 -12.30 20.11 -4.18
C ALA A 373 -13.19 18.88 -4.47
N ASN A 374 -12.67 17.91 -5.23
CA ASN A 374 -13.35 16.70 -5.63
C ASN A 374 -13.49 15.72 -4.45
N ILE A 375 -14.58 15.89 -3.71
CA ILE A 375 -14.91 15.12 -2.50
C ILE A 375 -14.96 13.62 -2.76
N THR A 376 -15.51 13.19 -3.90
CA THR A 376 -15.61 11.77 -4.24
C THR A 376 -14.20 11.17 -4.33
N ARG A 377 -13.32 11.77 -5.14
CA ARG A 377 -11.94 11.28 -5.28
C ARG A 377 -11.19 11.29 -3.95
N ALA A 378 -11.36 12.34 -3.16
CA ALA A 378 -10.75 12.45 -1.84
C ALA A 378 -11.23 11.39 -0.86
N LEU A 379 -12.54 11.16 -0.75
CA LEU A 379 -13.09 10.14 0.13
C LEU A 379 -12.53 8.76 -0.21
N SER A 380 -12.48 8.42 -1.49
CA SER A 380 -11.92 7.13 -1.92
C SER A 380 -10.45 7.00 -1.51
N VAL A 381 -9.62 7.98 -1.84
CA VAL A 381 -8.18 7.98 -1.55
C VAL A 381 -7.91 7.95 -0.04
N VAL A 382 -8.59 8.81 0.73
CA VAL A 382 -8.37 8.93 2.18
C VAL A 382 -8.83 7.66 2.90
N LEU A 383 -10.00 7.12 2.55
CA LEU A 383 -10.49 5.89 3.17
C LEU A 383 -9.61 4.70 2.84
N GLU A 384 -9.14 4.57 1.59
CA GLU A 384 -8.23 3.49 1.22
C GLU A 384 -6.87 3.64 1.90
N ALA A 385 -6.34 4.86 1.98
CA ALA A 385 -5.08 5.14 2.68
C ALA A 385 -5.16 4.78 4.16
N MET A 386 -6.26 5.17 4.83
CA MET A 386 -6.49 4.82 6.23
C MET A 386 -6.66 3.30 6.42
N HIS A 387 -7.31 2.62 5.47
CA HIS A 387 -7.48 1.17 5.51
C HIS A 387 -6.17 0.40 5.29
N GLU A 388 -5.40 0.74 4.24
CA GLU A 388 -4.14 0.06 3.89
C GLU A 388 -3.05 0.28 4.96
N HIS A 389 -3.10 1.40 5.68
CA HIS A 389 -2.08 1.82 6.66
C HIS A 389 -2.65 2.09 8.06
N VAL A 390 -3.51 1.20 8.56
CA VAL A 390 -4.12 1.33 9.90
C VAL A 390 -3.08 1.50 11.02
N SER A 391 -1.92 0.86 10.91
CA SER A 391 -0.82 0.95 11.89
C SER A 391 0.01 2.24 11.81
N GLU A 392 -0.15 3.05 10.76
CA GLU A 392 0.65 4.25 10.54
C GLU A 392 -0.04 5.49 11.12
N LYS A 393 0.35 5.89 12.33
CA LYS A 393 -0.30 6.98 13.09
C LYS A 393 -0.48 8.28 12.29
N HIS A 394 0.53 8.69 11.52
CA HIS A 394 0.50 9.95 10.78
C HIS A 394 -0.50 9.92 9.61
N ILE A 395 -0.73 8.75 9.02
CA ILE A 395 -1.77 8.56 8.00
C ILE A 395 -3.15 8.62 8.65
N GLN A 396 -3.35 7.97 9.79
CA GLN A 396 -4.62 8.02 10.52
C GLN A 396 -4.98 9.44 10.98
N ILE A 397 -4.01 10.18 11.53
CA ILE A 397 -4.19 11.57 11.96
C ILE A 397 -4.55 12.48 10.77
N SER A 398 -3.79 12.41 9.67
CA SER A 398 -4.03 13.25 8.49
C SER A 398 -5.34 12.89 7.78
N GLY A 399 -5.64 11.58 7.69
CA GLY A 399 -6.86 11.06 7.10
C GLY A 399 -8.10 11.46 7.88
N SER A 400 -8.12 11.24 9.19
CA SER A 400 -9.23 11.65 10.07
C SER A 400 -9.46 13.17 10.05
N ALA A 401 -8.40 13.97 10.04
CA ALA A 401 -8.50 15.42 9.90
C ALA A 401 -9.09 15.84 8.55
N THR A 402 -8.70 15.17 7.46
CA THR A 402 -9.25 15.43 6.11
C THR A 402 -10.73 15.05 6.05
N LEU A 403 -11.10 13.90 6.62
CA LEU A 403 -12.49 13.46 6.72
C LEU A 403 -13.36 14.46 7.48
N PHE A 404 -12.87 15.04 8.59
CA PHE A 404 -13.55 16.10 9.32
C PHE A 404 -13.95 17.27 8.41
N TYR A 405 -13.02 17.79 7.60
CA TYR A 405 -13.33 18.91 6.70
C TYR A 405 -14.30 18.51 5.59
N ILE A 406 -14.20 17.28 5.07
CA ILE A 406 -15.14 16.77 4.07
C ILE A 406 -16.57 16.69 4.63
N VAL A 407 -16.75 16.19 5.85
CA VAL A 407 -18.09 16.02 6.44
C VAL A 407 -18.63 17.30 7.08
N LYS A 408 -17.77 18.21 7.57
CA LYS A 408 -18.17 19.49 8.15
C LYS A 408 -18.71 20.47 7.10
N GLY A 409 -18.14 20.46 5.90
CA GLY A 409 -18.50 21.39 4.83
C GLY A 409 -19.80 21.04 4.08
N LYS A 410 -20.43 19.91 4.39
CA LYS A 410 -21.65 19.43 3.73
C LYS A 410 -22.75 19.14 4.75
N GLU A 411 -24.00 19.21 4.29
CA GLU A 411 -25.05 18.52 5.02
C GLU A 411 -24.74 17.02 4.96
N THR A 412 -24.48 16.39 6.12
CA THR A 412 -24.22 14.94 6.20
C THR A 412 -25.37 14.08 5.66
N ALA A 413 -26.54 14.69 5.43
CA ALA A 413 -27.67 14.11 4.72
C ALA A 413 -27.38 13.80 3.25
N ASP A 414 -26.50 14.56 2.58
CA ASP A 414 -26.15 14.40 1.17
C ASP A 414 -25.14 13.26 0.93
N ILE A 415 -24.49 12.78 2.00
CA ILE A 415 -23.56 11.66 1.93
C ILE A 415 -24.36 10.35 2.05
N PRO A 416 -24.29 9.45 1.04
CA PRO A 416 -24.96 8.16 1.09
C PRO A 416 -24.59 7.36 2.35
N ILE A 417 -25.57 6.68 2.95
CA ILE A 417 -25.39 5.93 4.21
C ILE A 417 -24.24 4.90 4.13
N GLY A 418 -24.03 4.27 2.97
CA GLY A 418 -22.92 3.34 2.76
C GLY A 418 -21.55 4.01 2.92
N ILE A 419 -21.40 5.23 2.41
CA ILE A 419 -20.18 6.03 2.55
C ILE A 419 -20.02 6.51 3.99
N ARG A 420 -21.10 6.98 4.64
CA ARG A 420 -21.06 7.37 6.06
C ARG A 420 -20.55 6.22 6.95
N ARG A 421 -21.07 5.00 6.74
CA ARG A 421 -20.62 3.81 7.46
C ARG A 421 -19.15 3.48 7.20
N ARG A 422 -18.65 3.63 5.96
CA ARG A 422 -17.23 3.46 5.64
C ARG A 422 -16.35 4.48 6.37
N ILE A 423 -16.76 5.74 6.40
CA ILE A 423 -16.06 6.82 7.14
C ILE A 423 -16.01 6.46 8.62
N ILE A 424 -17.16 6.12 9.23
CA ILE A 424 -17.23 5.76 10.65
C ILE A 424 -16.33 4.57 10.96
N ARG A 425 -16.36 3.49 10.16
CA ARG A 425 -15.46 2.35 10.37
C ARG A 425 -13.98 2.73 10.31
N ALA A 426 -13.57 3.47 9.28
CA ALA A 426 -12.18 3.90 9.14
C ALA A 426 -11.72 4.77 10.33
N LEU A 427 -12.59 5.64 10.86
CA LEU A 427 -12.31 6.41 12.07
C LEU A 427 -12.14 5.50 13.29
N LEU A 428 -13.05 4.54 13.51
CA LEU A 428 -12.98 3.62 14.64
C LEU A 428 -11.75 2.71 14.55
N ASP A 429 -11.42 2.19 13.37
CA ASP A 429 -10.22 1.37 13.15
C ASP A 429 -8.94 2.14 13.53
N GLY A 430 -8.85 3.41 13.12
CA GLY A 430 -7.74 4.29 13.48
C GLY A 430 -7.72 4.66 14.96
N MET A 431 -8.87 4.96 15.57
CA MET A 431 -8.98 5.29 17.00
C MET A 431 -8.66 4.10 17.90
N GLU A 432 -9.08 2.89 17.57
CA GLU A 432 -8.75 1.68 18.33
C GLU A 432 -7.26 1.35 18.26
N THR A 433 -6.66 1.49 17.07
CA THR A 433 -5.25 1.16 16.86
C THR A 433 -4.32 2.17 17.54
N HIS A 434 -4.73 3.45 17.62
CA HIS A 434 -3.96 4.55 18.20
C HIS A 434 -4.71 5.21 19.36
N ILE A 435 -5.29 4.40 20.25
CA ILE A 435 -6.21 4.87 21.31
C ILE A 435 -5.56 5.79 22.33
N ASP A 436 -4.24 5.70 22.48
CA ASP A 436 -3.42 6.54 23.35
C ASP A 436 -2.88 7.81 22.65
N ASP A 437 -3.22 8.05 21.37
CA ASP A 437 -2.81 9.25 20.64
C ASP A 437 -3.89 10.33 20.70
N ASP A 438 -3.63 11.39 21.47
CA ASP A 438 -4.56 12.51 21.69
C ASP A 438 -5.03 13.17 20.39
N THR A 439 -4.15 13.28 19.38
CA THR A 439 -4.49 13.95 18.13
C THR A 439 -5.44 13.08 17.32
N MET A 440 -5.20 11.78 17.26
CA MET A 440 -6.09 10.82 16.60
C MET A 440 -7.45 10.77 17.30
N MET A 441 -7.47 10.66 18.63
CA MET A 441 -8.71 10.62 19.41
C MET A 441 -9.51 11.92 19.26
N ARG A 442 -8.84 13.08 19.31
CA ARG A 442 -9.46 14.39 19.08
C ARG A 442 -10.11 14.48 17.69
N ASN A 443 -9.39 14.12 16.64
CA ASN A 443 -9.88 14.18 15.27
C ASN A 443 -11.05 13.21 15.05
N GLY A 444 -10.93 11.98 15.58
CA GLY A 444 -11.96 10.96 15.54
C GLY A 444 -13.27 11.44 16.19
N CYS A 445 -13.20 11.90 17.45
CA CYS A 445 -14.36 12.42 18.17
C CYS A 445 -15.00 13.64 17.48
N LEU A 446 -14.20 14.60 17.01
CA LEU A 446 -14.71 15.78 16.29
C LEU A 446 -15.43 15.42 14.98
N THR A 447 -14.92 14.40 14.28
CA THR A 447 -15.53 13.91 13.04
C THR A 447 -16.82 13.15 13.34
N LEU A 448 -16.85 12.30 14.38
CA LEU A 448 -18.05 11.59 14.82
C LEU A 448 -19.18 12.56 15.19
N CYS A 449 -18.88 13.69 15.82
CA CYS A 449 -19.86 14.75 16.13
C CYS A 449 -20.56 15.36 14.91
N GLN A 450 -20.04 15.17 13.69
CA GLN A 450 -20.69 15.67 12.47
C GLN A 450 -21.82 14.73 11.99
N PHE A 451 -21.88 13.49 12.49
CA PHE A 451 -22.89 12.50 12.13
C PHE A 451 -24.13 12.57 13.05
N LYS A 452 -25.25 11.97 12.61
CA LYS A 452 -26.48 11.92 13.40
C LYS A 452 -26.36 10.84 14.48
N ILE A 453 -25.93 11.23 15.67
CA ILE A 453 -25.83 10.35 16.84
C ILE A 453 -27.24 10.15 17.46
N PRO A 454 -27.65 8.90 17.79
CA PRO A 454 -26.90 7.65 17.66
C PRO A 454 -27.07 6.95 16.30
N ASN A 455 -28.08 7.34 15.51
CA ASN A 455 -28.55 6.61 14.32
C ASN A 455 -27.45 6.18 13.35
N ASP A 456 -26.49 7.06 13.06
CA ASP A 456 -25.41 6.78 12.12
C ASP A 456 -24.34 5.84 12.71
N VAL A 457 -24.22 5.70 14.03
CA VAL A 457 -23.19 4.89 14.71
C VAL A 457 -23.71 3.60 15.34
N LEU A 458 -25.03 3.36 15.37
CA LEU A 458 -25.63 2.17 15.99
C LEU A 458 -25.06 0.83 15.49
N PHE A 459 -24.60 0.78 14.24
CA PHE A 459 -24.06 -0.43 13.63
C PHE A 459 -22.67 -0.84 14.19
N GLU A 460 -21.96 0.06 14.87
CA GLU A 460 -20.68 -0.19 15.57
C GLU A 460 -20.80 0.26 17.05
N TYR A 461 -22.01 0.22 17.61
CA TYR A 461 -22.33 0.82 18.91
C TYR A 461 -21.36 0.41 20.04
N GLU A 462 -21.09 -0.89 20.18
CA GLU A 462 -20.21 -1.42 21.23
C GLU A 462 -18.79 -0.87 21.11
N ARG A 463 -18.22 -0.84 19.89
CA ARG A 463 -16.89 -0.29 19.63
C ARG A 463 -16.80 1.19 19.98
N VAL A 464 -17.79 1.97 19.53
CA VAL A 464 -17.87 3.40 19.83
C VAL A 464 -17.89 3.63 21.34
N VAL A 465 -18.72 2.89 22.08
CA VAL A 465 -18.80 3.01 23.54
C VAL A 465 -17.46 2.70 24.21
N LEU A 466 -16.80 1.60 23.84
CA LEU A 466 -15.52 1.20 24.42
C LEU A 466 -14.42 2.26 24.19
N ILE A 467 -14.32 2.79 22.97
CA ILE A 467 -13.35 3.84 22.61
C ILE A 467 -13.63 5.12 23.41
N LEU A 468 -14.89 5.54 23.50
CA LEU A 468 -15.24 6.76 24.22
C LEU A 468 -15.01 6.62 25.73
N LEU A 469 -15.27 5.45 26.32
CA LEU A 469 -14.99 5.19 27.74
C LEU A 469 -13.49 5.29 28.04
N HIS A 470 -12.63 4.81 27.14
CA HIS A 470 -11.19 5.00 27.27
C HIS A 470 -10.82 6.48 27.30
N GLY A 471 -11.37 7.26 26.37
CA GLY A 471 -11.17 8.72 26.32
C GLY A 471 -11.72 9.50 27.53
N VAL A 472 -12.62 8.90 28.32
CA VAL A 472 -13.10 9.46 29.59
C VAL A 472 -12.18 9.11 30.76
N ALA A 473 -11.67 7.88 30.78
CA ALA A 473 -10.90 7.32 31.89
C ALA A 473 -9.47 7.88 31.99
N ASP A 474 -8.91 8.39 30.90
CA ASP A 474 -7.56 8.94 30.89
C ASP A 474 -7.51 10.35 31.54
N ALA A 475 -6.99 10.40 32.77
CA ALA A 475 -6.85 11.60 33.58
C ALA A 475 -5.75 12.57 33.10
N ASN A 476 -4.90 12.14 32.16
CA ASN A 476 -3.83 12.96 31.59
C ASN A 476 -4.25 13.68 30.30
N GLN A 477 -5.39 13.32 29.69
CA GLN A 477 -5.97 14.05 28.56
C GLN A 477 -6.44 15.41 29.07
N GLU A 478 -5.79 16.51 28.65
CA GLU A 478 -6.17 17.89 29.00
C GLU A 478 -7.59 18.25 28.52
N GLY A 479 -8.63 17.78 29.21
CA GLY A 479 -10.04 18.16 29.18
C GLY A 479 -10.80 18.14 27.83
N PHE A 480 -10.17 18.24 26.66
CA PHE A 480 -10.86 18.45 25.39
C PHE A 480 -11.42 17.15 24.83
N VAL A 481 -10.59 16.12 24.69
CA VAL A 481 -11.01 14.78 24.25
C VAL A 481 -12.03 14.22 25.25
N GLN A 482 -11.72 14.33 26.54
CA GLN A 482 -12.62 13.91 27.63
C GLN A 482 -13.99 14.58 27.55
N ARG A 483 -14.07 15.91 27.36
CA ARG A 483 -15.36 16.64 27.24
C ARG A 483 -16.18 16.18 26.03
N ILE A 484 -15.55 15.97 24.88
CA ILE A 484 -16.26 15.49 23.68
C ILE A 484 -16.70 14.04 23.87
N ALA A 485 -15.86 13.20 24.48
CA ALA A 485 -16.20 11.81 24.75
C ALA A 485 -17.40 11.69 25.70
N ILE A 486 -17.44 12.47 26.77
CA ILE A 486 -18.61 12.58 27.67
C ILE A 486 -19.85 13.03 26.90
N TYR A 487 -19.74 14.06 26.06
CA TYR A 487 -20.87 14.55 25.25
C TYR A 487 -21.41 13.47 24.30
N LEU A 488 -20.54 12.73 23.61
CA LEU A 488 -20.91 11.65 22.71
C LEU A 488 -21.54 10.47 23.47
N LEU A 489 -20.97 10.07 24.61
CA LEU A 489 -21.52 9.01 25.45
C LEU A 489 -22.91 9.37 25.99
N ASN A 490 -23.11 10.61 26.44
CA ASN A 490 -24.42 11.08 26.88
C ASN A 490 -25.43 11.06 25.72
N SER A 491 -25.01 11.50 24.53
CA SER A 491 -25.86 11.47 23.33
C SER A 491 -26.26 10.05 22.93
N LEU A 492 -25.35 9.08 23.09
CA LEU A 492 -25.61 7.66 22.89
C LEU A 492 -26.56 7.10 23.96
N ALA A 493 -26.28 7.38 25.22
CA ALA A 493 -27.03 6.90 26.38
C ALA A 493 -28.49 7.38 26.40
N CYS A 494 -28.75 8.62 25.99
CA CYS A 494 -30.09 9.22 26.03
C CYS A 494 -31.06 8.66 24.98
N GLN A 495 -30.58 7.93 23.97
CA GLN A 495 -31.37 7.56 22.78
C GLN A 495 -31.37 6.05 22.48
N VAL A 496 -30.93 5.21 23.43
CA VAL A 496 -30.85 3.75 23.27
C VAL A 496 -31.61 3.00 24.37
N ASP A 497 -32.24 1.88 23.99
CA ASP A 497 -33.10 1.06 24.86
C ASP A 497 -32.66 -0.42 24.92
N GLY A 498 -33.19 -1.15 25.91
CA GLY A 498 -33.02 -2.60 26.03
C GLY A 498 -31.56 -3.05 26.21
N LYS A 499 -31.04 -3.86 25.26
CA LYS A 499 -29.71 -4.49 25.33
C LYS A 499 -28.57 -3.46 25.37
N GLN A 500 -28.71 -2.34 24.64
CA GLN A 500 -27.67 -1.31 24.56
C GLN A 500 -27.54 -0.50 25.86
N LYS A 501 -28.67 -0.28 26.54
CA LYS A 501 -28.70 0.36 27.87
C LYS A 501 -28.15 -0.56 28.96
N GLN A 502 -28.48 -1.85 28.92
CA GLN A 502 -27.86 -2.86 29.79
C GLN A 502 -26.35 -2.95 29.58
N TYR A 503 -25.88 -2.89 28.33
CA TYR A 503 -24.46 -2.88 28.01
C TYR A 503 -23.73 -1.67 28.62
N LEU A 504 -24.29 -0.46 28.50
CA LEU A 504 -23.73 0.74 29.13
C LEU A 504 -23.71 0.64 30.67
N GLY A 505 -24.79 0.13 31.27
CA GLY A 505 -24.86 -0.10 32.71
C GLY A 505 -23.82 -1.11 33.20
N ASN A 506 -23.61 -2.20 32.46
CA ASN A 506 -22.59 -3.21 32.77
C ASN A 506 -21.16 -2.66 32.70
N LEU A 507 -20.91 -1.69 31.83
CA LEU A 507 -19.62 -1.02 31.69
C LEU A 507 -19.43 0.16 32.69
N GLY A 508 -20.41 0.42 33.55
CA GLY A 508 -20.35 1.51 34.54
C GLY A 508 -20.45 2.92 33.93
N ALA A 509 -20.91 3.04 32.68
CA ALA A 509 -21.02 4.31 31.96
C ALA A 509 -22.23 5.16 32.39
N ILE A 510 -23.24 4.52 33.00
CA ILE A 510 -24.45 5.15 33.52
C ILE A 510 -24.76 4.48 34.86
N SER A 511 -24.95 5.29 35.91
CA SER A 511 -25.43 4.85 37.22
C SER A 511 -26.95 4.83 37.30
#